data_AF-A0A654E4B6-F1
#
_entry.id   AF-A0A654E4B6-F1
#
_cell.length_a   1.000
_cell.length_b   1.000
_cell.length_c   1.000
_cell.angle_alpha   90.00
_cell.angle_beta   90.00
_cell.angle_gamma   90.00
#
_symmetry.space_group_name_H-M   'P 1'
#
loop_
_entity.id
_entity.type
_entity.pdbx_description
1 polymer ?
#
loop_
_entity_poly.entity_id
_entity_poly.type
_entity_poly.pdbx_seq_one_letter_code
_entity_poly.pdbx_strand_id
1 'polypeptide(L)'
;MKILYTCLLLSSLLLTSCFEYEEELSLVQYGSRDYALSGVLQEDWGAHSGDHYNMDFTIIGETSVFEENQNALGETYFTLSEDFDCYLFTEFFSPGKEGFQEGTFTALGNRKLSEAEGEFVYRRVQFGRSLEEAIFGENGTITIVITSKGVYRMKYDILMENGRKLEGTFIGTPQYLDRK
;
A
#
# COMPACT_ATOMS: atom_id res chain seq x y z
N MET A 1 43.12 34.02 4.94
CA MET A 1 41.83 33.90 4.23
C MET A 1 41.52 32.52 3.66
N LYS A 2 42.47 31.64 3.32
CA LYS A 2 42.15 30.30 2.76
C LYS A 2 41.57 29.29 3.76
N ILE A 3 41.93 29.38 5.04
CA ILE A 3 41.53 28.41 6.08
C ILE A 3 40.05 28.57 6.49
N LEU A 4 39.50 29.78 6.43
CA LEU A 4 38.12 30.06 6.84
C LEU A 4 37.09 29.47 5.85
N TYR A 5 37.42 29.46 4.55
CA TYR A 5 36.56 28.86 3.51
C TYR A 5 36.53 27.33 3.59
N THR A 6 37.62 26.69 4.01
CA THR A 6 37.69 25.23 4.13
C THR A 6 36.86 24.73 5.32
N CYS A 7 36.84 25.46 6.43
CA CYS A 7 35.99 25.11 7.58
C CYS A 7 34.49 25.31 7.29
N LEU A 8 34.13 26.36 6.54
CA LEU A 8 32.74 26.60 6.13
C LEU A 8 32.21 25.53 5.16
N LEU A 9 33.05 25.05 4.22
CA LEU A 9 32.68 23.95 3.32
C LEU A 9 32.49 22.61 4.06
N LEU A 10 33.36 22.30 5.04
CA LEU A 10 33.20 21.08 5.84
C LEU A 10 31.93 21.10 6.71
N SER A 11 31.58 22.25 7.28
CA SER A 11 30.33 22.38 8.04
C SER A 11 29.06 22.28 7.18
N SER A 12 29.11 22.71 5.90
CA SER A 12 27.98 22.51 4.98
C SER A 12 27.85 21.06 4.51
N LEU A 13 28.97 20.33 4.37
CA LEU A 13 28.96 18.90 4.01
C LEU A 13 28.45 18.02 5.16
N LEU A 14 28.72 18.40 6.42
CA LEU A 14 28.23 17.71 7.61
C LEU A 14 26.73 17.95 7.87
N LEU A 15 26.15 19.05 7.38
CA LEU A 15 24.70 19.29 7.47
C LEU A 15 23.91 18.53 6.38
N THR A 16 24.53 18.20 5.25
CA THR A 16 23.90 17.38 4.20
C THR A 16 23.97 15.88 4.47
N SER A 17 24.82 15.42 5.39
CA SER A 17 24.92 13.99 5.74
C SER A 17 23.93 13.52 6.80
N CYS A 18 23.08 14.42 7.33
CA CYS A 18 22.03 14.09 8.30
C CYS A 18 20.61 14.05 7.71
N PHE A 19 20.48 13.83 6.40
CA PHE A 19 19.30 13.12 5.89
C PHE A 19 19.65 11.63 5.85
N GLU A 20 19.84 11.05 7.04
CA GLU A 20 19.44 9.67 7.22
C GLU A 20 17.93 9.68 6.94
N TYR A 21 17.55 9.32 5.71
CA TYR A 21 16.27 8.63 5.59
C TYR A 21 16.45 7.42 6.51
N GLU A 22 15.90 7.49 7.73
CA GLU A 22 15.61 6.28 8.47
C GLU A 22 15.00 5.34 7.45
N GLU A 23 15.63 4.18 7.28
CA GLU A 23 15.20 3.19 6.32
C GLU A 23 13.74 2.87 6.65
N GLU A 24 12.81 3.46 5.91
CA GLU A 24 11.40 3.32 6.21
C GLU A 24 11.04 1.85 6.01
N LEU A 25 10.79 1.15 7.10
CA LEU A 25 10.53 -0.29 7.07
C LEU A 25 9.10 -0.54 6.59
N SER A 26 8.96 -1.52 5.71
CA SER A 26 7.67 -2.10 5.34
C SER A 26 7.17 -3.00 6.47
N LEU A 27 6.65 -2.39 7.52
CA LEU A 27 6.20 -3.05 8.74
C LEU A 27 4.77 -2.64 9.08
N VAL A 28 3.94 -3.63 9.39
CA VAL A 28 2.62 -3.41 10.01
C VAL A 28 2.56 -4.11 11.36
N GLN A 29 2.03 -3.42 12.35
CA GLN A 29 1.68 -3.95 13.64
C GLN A 29 0.20 -4.32 13.64
N TYR A 30 -0.10 -5.55 14.06
CA TYR A 30 -1.46 -6.00 14.32
C TYR A 30 -1.62 -6.43 15.78
N GLY A 31 -2.40 -5.65 16.53
CA GLY A 31 -2.45 -5.78 17.98
C GLY A 31 -1.10 -5.44 18.61
N SER A 32 -0.38 -6.45 19.11
CA SER A 32 0.94 -6.28 19.76
C SER A 32 2.06 -7.00 19.01
N ARG A 33 1.82 -7.39 17.75
CA ARG A 33 2.76 -8.17 16.94
C ARG A 33 3.08 -7.42 15.67
N ASP A 34 4.36 -7.42 15.33
CA ASP A 34 4.87 -6.79 14.12
C ASP A 34 5.01 -7.84 13.01
N TYR A 35 4.72 -7.41 11.79
CA TYR A 35 4.78 -8.21 10.58
C TYR A 35 5.49 -7.42 9.50
N ALA A 36 6.51 -8.03 8.90
CA ALA A 36 7.25 -7.44 7.80
C ALA A 36 6.59 -7.77 6.47
N LEU A 37 6.61 -6.82 5.54
CA LEU A 37 5.95 -6.88 4.24
C LEU A 37 6.99 -6.72 3.13
N SER A 38 6.87 -7.50 2.06
CA SER A 38 7.95 -7.61 1.06
C SER A 38 7.49 -7.38 -0.38
N GLY A 39 6.22 -7.67 -0.70
CA GLY A 39 5.70 -7.64 -2.06
C GLY A 39 4.34 -6.99 -2.14
N VAL A 40 4.04 -6.39 -3.29
CA VAL A 40 2.72 -5.83 -3.60
C VAL A 40 2.35 -6.11 -5.05
N LEU A 41 1.13 -6.58 -5.24
CA LEU A 41 0.45 -6.70 -6.51
C LEU A 41 -0.63 -5.61 -6.58
N GLN A 42 -0.70 -4.91 -7.71
CA GLN A 42 -1.73 -3.93 -8.01
C GLN A 42 -2.58 -4.43 -9.18
N GLU A 43 -3.90 -4.45 -8.98
CA GLU A 43 -4.90 -4.80 -10.00
C GLU A 43 -5.79 -3.58 -10.28
N ASP A 44 -5.80 -3.15 -11.55
CA ASP A 44 -6.64 -2.06 -12.01
C ASP A 44 -7.99 -2.61 -12.53
N TRP A 45 -9.07 -2.24 -11.85
CA TRP A 45 -10.43 -2.65 -12.20
C TRP A 45 -11.19 -1.60 -13.01
N GLY A 46 -10.53 -0.51 -13.39
CA GLY A 46 -11.10 0.53 -14.21
C GLY A 46 -12.13 1.39 -13.49
N ALA A 47 -12.95 2.07 -14.29
CA ALA A 47 -14.00 2.95 -13.78
C ALA A 47 -15.13 2.14 -13.13
N HIS A 48 -15.42 2.44 -11.87
CA HIS A 48 -16.58 1.99 -11.13
C HIS A 48 -17.54 3.15 -10.92
N SER A 49 -18.82 2.98 -11.27
CA SER A 49 -19.93 3.95 -11.08
C SER A 49 -19.61 5.45 -11.16
N GLY A 50 -20.12 6.13 -12.19
CA GLY A 50 -20.22 7.61 -12.20
C GLY A 50 -18.90 8.31 -12.52
N ASP A 51 -17.90 8.25 -11.62
CA ASP A 51 -16.61 8.93 -11.74
C ASP A 51 -15.55 8.37 -10.75
N HIS A 52 -15.67 7.12 -10.28
CA HIS A 52 -14.65 6.49 -9.42
C HIS A 52 -13.79 5.49 -10.19
N TYR A 53 -12.54 5.37 -9.79
CA TYR A 53 -11.60 4.38 -10.31
C TYR A 53 -11.26 3.37 -9.21
N ASN A 54 -11.45 2.09 -9.50
CA ASN A 54 -11.27 0.99 -8.54
C ASN A 54 -9.89 0.35 -8.69
N MET A 55 -9.17 0.20 -7.59
CA MET A 55 -7.83 -0.37 -7.55
C MET A 55 -7.71 -1.30 -6.36
N ASP A 56 -7.26 -2.52 -6.62
CA ASP A 56 -6.96 -3.50 -5.59
C ASP A 56 -5.45 -3.58 -5.37
N PHE A 57 -5.04 -3.68 -4.11
CA PHE A 57 -3.68 -4.03 -3.75
C PHE A 57 -3.66 -5.27 -2.86
N THR A 58 -2.76 -6.18 -3.19
CA THR A 58 -2.49 -7.41 -2.48
C THR A 58 -1.04 -7.35 -2.01
N ILE A 59 -0.83 -7.18 -0.70
CA ILE A 59 0.49 -7.02 -0.08
C ILE A 59 0.79 -8.25 0.76
N ILE A 60 1.99 -8.80 0.61
CA ILE A 60 2.40 -10.07 1.23
C ILE A 60 3.60 -9.89 2.15
N GLY A 61 3.70 -10.78 3.13
CA GLY A 61 4.81 -10.78 4.09
C GLY A 61 6.13 -11.31 3.52
N GLU A 62 7.18 -11.35 4.34
CA GLU A 62 8.55 -11.64 3.91
C GLU A 62 8.78 -13.09 3.45
N THR A 63 7.96 -14.04 3.89
CA THR A 63 8.16 -15.46 3.51
C THR A 63 7.53 -15.82 2.17
N SER A 64 6.84 -14.87 1.54
CA SER A 64 6.18 -15.09 0.26
C SER A 64 6.58 -14.12 -0.82
N VAL A 65 6.42 -14.60 -2.05
CA VAL A 65 6.70 -13.84 -3.27
C VAL A 65 5.59 -14.09 -4.28
N PHE A 66 5.33 -13.08 -5.11
CA PHE A 66 4.53 -13.25 -6.32
C PHE A 66 5.42 -13.83 -7.42
N GLU A 67 4.95 -14.91 -8.03
CA GLU A 67 5.59 -15.53 -9.20
C GLU A 67 4.81 -15.12 -10.45
N GLU A 68 5.52 -14.46 -11.39
CA GLU A 68 4.96 -14.10 -12.68
C GLU A 68 4.88 -15.31 -13.60
N ASN A 69 3.72 -15.50 -14.22
CA ASN A 69 3.45 -16.58 -15.16
C ASN A 69 2.76 -16.05 -16.42
N GLN A 70 2.79 -16.83 -17.49
CA GLN A 70 2.05 -16.56 -18.73
C GLN A 70 1.24 -17.79 -19.14
N ASN A 71 -0.03 -17.59 -19.48
CA ASN A 71 -0.88 -18.67 -19.97
C ASN A 71 -0.67 -18.94 -21.47
N ALA A 72 -1.35 -19.94 -22.03
CA ALA A 72 -1.23 -20.31 -23.45
C ALA A 72 -1.69 -19.22 -24.44
N LEU A 73 -2.42 -18.21 -23.96
CA LEU A 73 -2.88 -17.05 -24.74
C LEU A 73 -1.90 -15.86 -24.63
N GLY A 74 -0.82 -15.98 -23.86
CA GLY A 74 0.16 -14.92 -23.62
C GLY A 74 -0.29 -13.89 -22.57
N GLU A 75 -1.31 -14.21 -21.78
CA GLU A 75 -1.79 -13.33 -20.71
C GLU A 75 -0.94 -13.56 -19.45
N THR A 76 -0.42 -12.47 -18.88
CA THR A 76 0.32 -12.49 -17.63
C THR A 76 -0.63 -12.72 -16.45
N TYR A 77 -0.22 -13.55 -15.50
CA TYR A 77 -0.89 -13.71 -14.21
C TYR A 77 0.15 -13.96 -13.11
N PHE A 78 -0.23 -13.74 -11.86
CA PHE A 78 0.65 -13.94 -10.71
C PHE A 78 0.12 -15.06 -9.82
N THR A 79 1.02 -15.91 -9.33
CA THR A 79 0.73 -16.89 -8.27
C THR A 79 1.44 -16.49 -6.99
N LEU A 80 0.85 -16.83 -5.85
CA LEU A 80 1.47 -16.62 -4.54
C LEU A 80 2.03 -17.96 -4.04
N SER A 81 3.17 -17.94 -3.36
CA SER A 81 3.64 -19.14 -2.65
C SER A 81 2.67 -19.54 -1.53
N GLU A 82 2.51 -20.84 -1.29
CA GLU A 82 1.58 -21.34 -0.25
C GLU A 82 2.08 -21.05 1.19
N ASP A 83 3.35 -20.67 1.37
CA ASP A 83 4.01 -20.44 2.65
C ASP A 83 4.20 -18.93 2.98
N PHE A 84 3.11 -18.16 3.17
CA PHE A 84 3.18 -16.77 3.68
C PHE A 84 3.00 -16.68 5.19
N ASP A 85 3.62 -15.68 5.79
CA ASP A 85 3.49 -15.30 7.19
C ASP A 85 2.35 -14.32 7.44
N CYS A 86 2.08 -13.40 6.50
CA CYS A 86 0.88 -12.57 6.48
C CYS A 86 0.50 -12.08 5.08
N TYR A 87 -0.72 -11.58 4.98
CA TYR A 87 -1.30 -10.95 3.80
C TYR A 87 -2.15 -9.75 4.21
N LEU A 88 -2.12 -8.69 3.39
CA LEU A 88 -2.94 -7.50 3.49
C LEU A 88 -3.58 -7.19 2.13
N PHE A 89 -4.90 -7.30 2.06
CA PHE A 89 -5.70 -6.85 0.90
C PHE A 89 -6.27 -5.47 1.16
N THR A 90 -6.33 -4.64 0.11
CA THR A 90 -7.01 -3.35 0.15
C THR A 90 -7.69 -3.03 -1.18
N GLU A 91 -9.00 -2.79 -1.16
CA GLU A 91 -9.82 -2.33 -2.31
C GLU A 91 -10.11 -0.83 -2.14
N PHE A 92 -9.60 -0.01 -3.06
CA PHE A 92 -9.67 1.45 -3.03
C PHE A 92 -10.48 2.02 -4.19
N PHE A 93 -11.16 3.12 -3.92
CA PHE A 93 -11.87 3.94 -4.89
C PHE A 93 -11.35 5.37 -4.82
N SER A 94 -10.80 5.83 -5.93
CA SER A 94 -10.36 7.23 -6.09
C SER A 94 -11.32 8.00 -6.99
N PRO A 95 -11.72 9.22 -6.64
CA PRO A 95 -12.59 10.03 -7.48
C PRO A 95 -11.81 10.63 -8.66
N GLY A 96 -12.44 10.76 -9.82
CA GLY A 96 -11.87 11.41 -11.00
C GLY A 96 -11.60 10.45 -12.16
N LYS A 97 -10.44 10.60 -12.80
CA LYS A 97 -10.09 9.89 -14.04
C LYS A 97 -9.06 8.79 -13.78
N GLU A 98 -8.86 7.96 -14.81
CA GLU A 98 -7.94 6.83 -14.87
C GLU A 98 -6.61 7.05 -14.14
N GLY A 99 -6.16 5.98 -13.49
CA GLY A 99 -4.95 5.95 -12.68
C GLY A 99 -5.24 6.11 -11.19
N PHE A 100 -4.48 5.38 -10.37
CA PHE A 100 -4.59 5.50 -8.93
C PHE A 100 -4.00 6.84 -8.46
N GLN A 101 -4.72 7.53 -7.59
CA GLN A 101 -4.33 8.84 -7.07
C GLN A 101 -3.85 8.74 -5.62
N GLU A 102 -2.84 9.53 -5.28
CA GLU A 102 -2.41 9.71 -3.90
C GLU A 102 -3.49 10.41 -3.07
N GLY A 103 -3.57 10.10 -1.78
CA GLY A 103 -4.60 10.66 -0.91
C GLY A 103 -4.80 9.87 0.37
N THR A 104 -5.70 10.37 1.21
CA THR A 104 -6.15 9.69 2.43
C THR A 104 -7.53 9.07 2.18
N PHE A 105 -7.58 7.75 2.22
CA PHE A 105 -8.77 6.95 2.00
C PHE A 105 -9.40 6.61 3.34
N THR A 106 -10.72 6.73 3.45
CA THR A 106 -11.49 6.40 4.66
C THR A 106 -12.42 5.21 4.41
N ALA A 107 -12.73 4.47 5.47
CA ALA A 107 -13.81 3.49 5.41
C ALA A 107 -15.16 4.21 5.33
N LEU A 108 -15.98 3.83 4.35
CA LEU A 108 -17.38 4.25 4.28
C LEU A 108 -18.34 3.34 5.06
N GLY A 109 -17.85 2.21 5.61
CA GLY A 109 -18.70 1.16 6.16
C GLY A 109 -19.69 0.64 5.11
N ASN A 110 -20.96 0.49 5.51
CA ASN A 110 -22.03 -0.09 4.67
C ASN A 110 -22.65 0.87 3.62
N ARG A 111 -22.02 2.00 3.29
CA ARG A 111 -22.56 2.94 2.28
C ARG A 111 -22.30 2.44 0.86
N LYS A 112 -23.19 2.80 -0.08
CA LYS A 112 -22.98 2.54 -1.51
C LYS A 112 -22.05 3.59 -2.10
N LEU A 113 -21.21 3.21 -3.07
CA LEU A 113 -20.26 4.10 -3.74
C LEU A 113 -20.94 5.32 -4.39
N SER A 114 -22.17 5.15 -4.87
CA SER A 114 -22.99 6.25 -5.41
C SER A 114 -23.28 7.38 -4.42
N GLU A 115 -23.09 7.16 -3.11
CA GLU A 115 -23.30 8.17 -2.06
C GLU A 115 -22.00 8.89 -1.66
N ALA A 116 -20.86 8.50 -2.24
CA ALA A 116 -19.53 8.99 -1.89
C ALA A 116 -18.83 9.71 -3.06
N GLU A 117 -19.62 10.38 -3.91
CA GLU A 117 -19.13 11.18 -5.03
C GLU A 117 -18.04 12.17 -4.57
N GLY A 118 -16.88 12.12 -5.23
CA GLY A 118 -15.75 13.01 -4.92
C GLY A 118 -14.92 12.62 -3.69
N GLU A 119 -15.22 11.51 -3.02
CA GLU A 119 -14.46 11.04 -1.86
C GLU A 119 -13.46 9.93 -2.22
N PHE A 120 -12.30 9.94 -1.54
CA PHE A 120 -11.32 8.86 -1.53
C PHE A 120 -11.70 7.85 -0.46
N VAL A 121 -12.03 6.63 -0.87
CA VAL A 121 -12.62 5.65 0.04
C VAL A 121 -12.06 4.26 -0.19
N TYR A 122 -11.99 3.46 0.86
CA TYR A 122 -11.74 2.03 0.73
C TYR A 122 -12.96 1.26 1.20
N ARG A 123 -13.25 0.14 0.52
CA ARG A 123 -14.40 -0.71 0.86
C ARG A 123 -13.99 -1.96 1.60
N ARG A 124 -12.81 -2.49 1.29
CA ARG A 124 -12.32 -3.73 1.87
C ARG A 124 -10.88 -3.55 2.29
N VAL A 125 -10.61 -3.89 3.54
CA VAL A 125 -9.28 -4.19 4.03
C VAL A 125 -9.36 -5.55 4.68
N GLN A 126 -8.43 -6.44 4.37
CA GLN A 126 -8.34 -7.76 4.99
C GLN A 126 -6.91 -7.98 5.45
N PHE A 127 -6.74 -8.44 6.69
CA PHE A 127 -5.44 -8.86 7.20
C PHE A 127 -5.54 -10.28 7.76
N GLY A 128 -4.58 -11.13 7.44
CA GLY A 128 -4.57 -12.50 7.95
C GLY A 128 -3.30 -13.26 7.59
N ARG A 129 -3.20 -14.50 8.10
CA ARG A 129 -2.14 -15.45 7.72
C ARG A 129 -2.56 -16.35 6.56
N SER A 130 -3.84 -16.34 6.20
CA SER A 130 -4.42 -17.04 5.06
C SER A 130 -5.69 -16.29 4.63
N LEU A 131 -6.22 -16.61 3.45
CA LEU A 131 -7.50 -16.08 2.99
C LEU A 131 -8.68 -16.52 3.88
N GLU A 132 -8.58 -17.70 4.49
CA GLU A 132 -9.62 -18.25 5.36
C GLU A 132 -9.61 -17.61 6.76
N GLU A 133 -8.45 -17.17 7.23
CA GLU A 133 -8.27 -16.51 8.53
C GLU A 133 -8.32 -14.98 8.46
N ALA A 134 -8.70 -14.43 7.30
CA ALA A 134 -8.72 -12.99 7.06
C ALA A 134 -9.72 -12.27 7.98
N ILE A 135 -9.23 -11.22 8.63
CA ILE A 135 -10.02 -10.33 9.48
C ILE A 135 -10.24 -9.04 8.70
N PHE A 136 -11.49 -8.58 8.65
CA PHE A 136 -11.85 -7.39 7.89
C PHE A 136 -11.59 -6.11 8.71
N GLY A 137 -11.25 -5.04 8.00
CA GLY A 137 -11.21 -3.69 8.55
C GLY A 137 -12.63 -3.17 8.78
N GLU A 138 -12.89 -2.61 9.95
CA GLU A 138 -14.18 -2.03 10.33
C GLU A 138 -14.23 -0.54 9.98
N ASN A 139 -13.22 0.22 10.42
CA ASN A 139 -13.09 1.64 10.13
C ASN A 139 -11.63 2.10 10.26
N GLY A 140 -11.32 3.29 9.74
CA GLY A 140 -9.98 3.87 9.82
C GLY A 140 -9.61 4.67 8.59
N THR A 141 -8.30 4.86 8.44
CA THR A 141 -7.69 5.60 7.33
C THR A 141 -6.53 4.84 6.73
N ILE A 142 -6.35 4.99 5.42
CA ILE A 142 -5.14 4.60 4.72
C ILE A 142 -4.62 5.83 3.98
N THR A 143 -3.38 6.21 4.21
CA THR A 143 -2.74 7.31 3.45
C THR A 143 -1.82 6.72 2.41
N ILE A 144 -1.96 7.16 1.16
CA ILE A 144 -1.13 6.70 0.05
C ILE A 144 -0.38 7.88 -0.54
N VAL A 145 0.93 7.70 -0.68
CA VAL A 145 1.82 8.62 -1.38
C VAL A 145 2.53 7.85 -2.49
N ILE A 146 2.56 8.43 -3.70
CA ILE A 146 3.20 7.81 -4.86
C ILE A 146 4.40 8.67 -5.25
N THR A 147 5.59 8.08 -5.25
CA THR A 147 6.78 8.80 -5.71
C THR A 147 6.76 8.96 -7.23
N SER A 148 7.55 9.90 -7.74
CA SER A 148 7.79 10.06 -9.18
C SER A 148 8.41 8.84 -9.88
N LYS A 149 8.86 7.83 -9.11
CA LYS A 149 9.42 6.57 -9.60
C LYS A 149 8.42 5.40 -9.54
N GLY A 150 7.15 5.65 -9.17
CA GLY A 150 6.14 4.60 -9.03
C GLY A 150 6.26 3.76 -7.76
N VAL A 151 7.06 4.19 -6.78
CA VAL A 151 7.07 3.57 -5.43
C VAL A 151 5.87 4.07 -4.65
N TYR A 152 5.07 3.13 -4.16
CA TYR A 152 3.91 3.37 -3.30
C TYR A 152 4.34 3.31 -1.84
N ARG A 153 3.87 4.29 -1.06
CA ARG A 153 3.89 4.26 0.40
C ARG A 153 2.45 4.22 0.89
N MET A 154 2.08 3.16 1.58
CA MET A 154 0.74 2.98 2.14
C MET A 154 0.84 2.95 3.66
N LYS A 155 0.28 3.95 4.34
CA LYS A 155 0.22 4.01 5.79
C LYS A 155 -1.17 3.60 6.28
N TYR A 156 -1.20 2.59 7.14
CA TYR A 156 -2.40 2.02 7.72
C TYR A 156 -2.63 2.57 9.13
N ASP A 157 -3.89 2.92 9.42
CA ASP A 157 -4.41 3.20 10.75
C ASP A 157 -5.87 2.74 10.81
N ILE A 158 -6.07 1.46 11.14
CA ILE A 158 -7.36 0.77 10.96
C ILE A 158 -7.75 0.01 12.22
N LEU A 159 -9.01 0.14 12.63
CA LEU A 159 -9.66 -0.76 13.57
C LEU A 159 -10.22 -1.96 12.82
N MET A 160 -9.77 -3.16 13.18
CA MET A 160 -10.26 -4.42 12.60
C MET A 160 -11.49 -4.92 13.36
N GLU A 161 -12.35 -5.72 12.71
CA GLU A 161 -13.63 -6.21 13.26
C GLU A 161 -13.51 -6.95 14.60
N ASN A 162 -12.34 -7.51 14.93
CA ASN A 162 -12.12 -8.15 16.22
C ASN A 162 -11.62 -7.19 17.33
N GLY A 163 -11.70 -5.88 17.08
CA GLY A 163 -11.35 -4.81 18.02
C GLY A 163 -9.85 -4.52 18.12
N ARG A 164 -9.00 -5.16 17.31
CA ARG A 164 -7.55 -4.91 17.28
C ARG A 164 -7.20 -3.86 16.23
N LYS A 165 -6.16 -3.09 16.50
CA LYS A 165 -5.62 -2.12 15.57
C LYS A 165 -4.65 -2.79 14.59
N LEU A 166 -4.74 -2.42 13.32
CA LEU A 166 -3.72 -2.62 12.30
C LEU A 166 -3.12 -1.25 11.96
N GLU A 167 -1.84 -1.06 12.24
CA GLU A 167 -1.14 0.20 11.97
C GLU A 167 0.26 -0.03 11.42
N GLY A 168 0.76 0.88 10.60
CA GLY A 168 2.13 0.76 10.06
C GLY A 168 2.20 1.24 8.62
N THR A 169 3.30 0.90 7.95
CA THR A 169 3.56 1.37 6.59
C THR A 169 4.04 0.23 5.72
N PHE A 170 3.56 0.18 4.49
CA PHE A 170 4.15 -0.59 3.41
C PHE A 170 4.81 0.35 2.42
N ILE A 171 6.00 -0.02 1.94
CA ILE A 171 6.72 0.68 0.88
C ILE A 171 7.20 -0.31 -0.17
N GLY A 172 6.81 -0.09 -1.42
CA GLY A 172 7.24 -0.96 -2.50
C GLY A 172 6.79 -0.50 -3.88
N THR A 173 7.33 -1.16 -4.89
CA THR A 173 6.91 -0.98 -6.28
C THR A 173 5.96 -2.12 -6.64
N PRO A 174 4.72 -1.82 -7.05
CA PRO A 174 3.76 -2.86 -7.40
C PRO A 174 4.16 -3.61 -8.65
N GLN A 175 3.94 -4.93 -8.58
CA GLN A 175 3.76 -5.74 -9.77
C GLN A 175 2.38 -5.41 -10.34
N TYR A 176 2.27 -5.26 -11.65
CA TYR A 176 1.05 -4.79 -12.30
C TYR A 176 0.35 -5.93 -13.03
N LEU A 177 -0.92 -6.17 -12.73
CA LEU A 177 -1.76 -7.09 -13.47
C LEU A 177 -2.86 -6.31 -14.21
N ASP A 178 -2.69 -6.20 -15.53
CA ASP A 178 -3.68 -5.62 -16.43
C ASP A 178 -4.73 -6.67 -16.76
N ARG A 179 -5.93 -6.58 -16.15
CA ARG A 179 -7.08 -7.37 -16.61
C ARG A 179 -7.76 -6.58 -17.73
N LYS A 180 -7.35 -6.86 -18.96
CA LYS A 180 -8.04 -6.38 -20.18
C LYS A 180 -9.46 -6.91 -20.29
#